data_AF-A0A3D0GYM1-F1
#
_entry.id   AF-A0A3D0GYM1-F1
#
_cell.length_a   1.000
_cell.length_b   1.000
_cell.length_c   1.000
_cell.angle_alpha   90.00
_cell.angle_beta   90.00
_cell.angle_gamma   90.00
#
_symmetry.space_group_name_H-M   'P 1'
#
loop_
_entity.id
_entity.type
_entity.pdbx_description
1 polymer ?
#
loop_
_entity_poly.entity_id
_entity_poly.type
_entity_poly.pdbx_seq_one_letter_code
_entity_poly.pdbx_strand_id
1 'polypeptide(L)'
;MLIFIYLGIDILFLSTYCFLAVCIRRYKKKSQTIADFDNLSLKLISVRNFYVHNTIKYEYSTRFCYDDIDKIVRMEKKDEYTEYDLFVLGHELGHSIDSCRNRLFYRICLLFNILTWIVYIASMMFSVYYIFNKGKIVIELDILYWFFIMVIVARLIMTWPLEKKASNYSLDILDEIGYKIKDIKVIINLAAISQCMFYAILFLLSISVYLVVAF
;
A
#
# COMPACT_ATOMS: atom_id res chain seq x y z
N MET A 1 20.63 25.27 7.26
CA MET A 1 19.71 24.62 8.21
C MET A 1 18.67 23.78 7.49
N LEU A 2 17.82 24.35 6.62
CA LEU A 2 16.86 23.63 5.76
C LEU A 2 17.42 22.38 5.07
N ILE A 3 18.55 22.51 4.36
CA ILE A 3 19.19 21.40 3.64
C ILE A 3 19.53 20.21 4.56
N PHE A 4 19.96 20.48 5.79
CA PHE A 4 20.28 19.44 6.78
C PHE A 4 19.02 18.75 7.33
N ILE A 5 17.90 19.49 7.42
CA ILE A 5 16.61 18.92 7.82
C ILE A 5 16.08 17.99 6.73
N TYR A 6 16.10 18.41 5.46
CA TYR A 6 15.73 17.55 4.33
C TYR A 6 16.61 16.29 4.25
N LEU A 7 17.92 16.45 4.36
CA LEU A 7 18.85 15.32 4.36
C LEU A 7 18.59 14.35 5.52
N GLY A 8 18.28 14.88 6.72
CA GLY A 8 17.92 14.06 7.89
C GLY A 8 16.64 13.25 7.68
N ILE A 9 15.63 13.84 7.04
CA ILE A 9 14.36 13.18 6.71
C ILE A 9 14.58 12.10 5.64
N ASP A 10 15.36 12.39 4.59
CA ASP A 10 15.68 11.43 3.54
C ASP A 10 16.46 10.22 4.08
N ILE A 11 17.38 10.45 5.04
CA ILE A 11 18.09 9.37 5.74
C ILE A 11 17.12 8.53 6.57
N LEU A 12 16.17 9.16 7.28
CA LEU A 12 15.14 8.45 8.05
C LEU A 12 14.20 7.64 7.14
N PHE A 13 13.83 8.19 5.98
CA PHE A 13 13.05 7.52 4.96
C PHE A 13 13.80 6.31 4.41
N LEU A 14 15.03 6.51 3.93
CA LEU A 14 15.85 5.47 3.33
C LEU A 14 16.15 4.36 4.35
N SER A 15 16.50 4.71 5.59
CA SER A 15 16.76 3.72 6.64
C SER A 15 15.53 2.90 7.00
N THR A 16 14.35 3.52 7.06
CA THR A 16 13.09 2.81 7.34
C THR A 16 12.70 1.86 6.20
N TYR A 17 12.85 2.30 4.94
CA TYR A 17 12.65 1.45 3.77
C TYR A 17 13.68 0.31 3.69
N CYS A 18 14.95 0.59 3.97
CA CYS A 18 15.98 -0.44 4.03
C CYS A 18 15.70 -1.46 5.13
N PHE A 19 15.27 -1.02 6.32
CA PHE A 19 14.89 -1.91 7.42
C PHE A 19 13.72 -2.81 7.03
N LEU A 20 12.66 -2.23 6.45
CA LEU A 20 11.50 -2.98 5.96
C LEU A 20 11.91 -4.00 4.87
N ALA A 21 12.74 -3.59 3.91
CA ALA A 21 13.26 -4.46 2.87
C ALA A 21 14.09 -5.62 3.44
N VAL A 22 14.90 -5.37 4.48
CA VAL A 22 15.65 -6.41 5.20
C VAL A 22 14.70 -7.38 5.91
N CYS A 23 13.66 -6.87 6.57
CA CYS A 23 12.64 -7.69 7.23
C CYS A 23 11.92 -8.61 6.23
N ILE A 24 11.44 -8.06 5.11
CA ILE A 24 10.80 -8.81 4.03
C ILE A 24 11.77 -9.86 3.46
N ARG A 25 13.01 -9.48 3.17
CA ARG A 25 14.03 -10.40 2.63
C ARG A 25 14.34 -11.55 3.59
N ARG A 26 14.46 -11.26 4.90
CA ARG A 26 14.68 -12.29 5.92
C ARG A 26 13.49 -13.25 6.00
N TYR A 27 12.27 -12.74 5.89
CA TYR A 27 11.08 -13.58 5.88
C TYR A 27 11.02 -14.46 4.63
N LYS A 28 11.24 -13.87 3.44
CA LYS A 28 11.25 -14.60 2.16
C LYS A 28 12.28 -15.74 2.11
N LYS A 29 13.43 -15.58 2.78
CA LYS A 29 14.43 -16.66 2.91
C LYS A 29 13.99 -17.80 3.84
N LYS A 30 13.08 -17.55 4.77
CA LYS A 30 12.56 -18.57 5.71
C LYS A 30 11.35 -19.31 5.15
N SER A 31 10.55 -18.65 4.30
CA SER A 31 9.38 -19.26 3.68
C SER A 31 9.77 -20.38 2.71
N GLN A 32 8.95 -21.41 2.65
CA GLN A 32 9.18 -22.55 1.76
C GLN A 32 8.93 -22.15 0.29
N THR A 33 9.74 -22.72 -0.61
CA THR A 33 9.53 -22.63 -2.06
C THR A 33 8.43 -23.59 -2.49
N ILE A 34 7.57 -23.13 -3.40
CA ILE A 34 6.43 -23.87 -3.93
C ILE A 34 6.75 -24.30 -5.37
N ALA A 35 6.68 -25.61 -5.63
CA ALA A 35 7.09 -26.20 -6.90
C ALA A 35 5.94 -26.39 -7.93
N ASP A 36 4.67 -26.39 -7.50
CA ASP A 36 3.50 -26.62 -8.38
C ASP A 36 2.77 -25.31 -8.71
N PHE A 37 3.40 -24.46 -9.53
CA PHE A 37 2.90 -23.13 -9.86
C PHE A 37 1.67 -23.14 -10.77
N ASP A 38 1.67 -23.98 -11.80
CA ASP A 38 0.63 -23.93 -12.84
C ASP A 38 -0.74 -24.33 -12.26
N ASN A 39 -0.78 -25.36 -11.41
CA ASN A 39 -2.00 -25.78 -10.70
C ASN A 39 -2.49 -24.73 -9.70
N LEU A 40 -1.56 -24.07 -9.01
CA LEU A 40 -1.84 -23.00 -8.04
C LEU A 40 -2.44 -21.76 -8.72
N SER A 41 -1.89 -21.38 -9.88
CA SER A 41 -2.37 -20.26 -10.67
C SER A 41 -3.81 -20.48 -11.14
N LEU A 42 -4.13 -21.70 -11.61
CA LEU A 42 -5.48 -22.08 -12.03
C LEU A 42 -6.49 -22.01 -10.87
N LYS A 43 -6.11 -22.51 -9.68
CA LYS A 43 -6.95 -22.45 -8.49
C LYS A 43 -7.22 -21.00 -8.05
N LEU A 44 -6.20 -20.15 -8.02
CA LEU A 44 -6.35 -18.72 -7.68
C LEU A 44 -7.22 -17.97 -8.69
N ILE A 45 -7.07 -18.25 -9.99
CA ILE A 45 -7.93 -17.69 -11.04
C ILE A 45 -9.38 -18.17 -10.87
N SER A 46 -9.59 -19.44 -10.51
CA SER A 46 -10.93 -19.99 -10.25
C SER A 46 -11.62 -19.29 -9.07
N VAL A 47 -10.94 -19.16 -7.93
CA VAL A 47 -11.45 -18.43 -6.76
C VAL A 47 -11.77 -16.99 -7.14
N ARG A 48 -10.88 -16.33 -7.89
CA ARG A 48 -11.14 -14.97 -8.41
C ARG A 48 -12.41 -14.91 -9.25
N ASN A 49 -12.57 -15.77 -10.25
CA ASN A 49 -13.73 -15.74 -11.15
C ASN A 49 -15.05 -15.97 -10.42
N PHE A 50 -15.02 -16.71 -9.31
CA PHE A 50 -16.18 -16.91 -8.44
C PHE A 50 -16.54 -15.64 -7.65
N TYR A 51 -15.56 -14.91 -7.11
CA TYR A 51 -15.82 -13.78 -6.21
C TYR A 51 -15.80 -12.39 -6.89
N VAL A 52 -15.13 -12.25 -8.04
CA VAL A 52 -14.90 -10.97 -8.72
C VAL A 52 -15.47 -11.04 -10.14
N HIS A 53 -16.71 -10.59 -10.31
CA HIS A 53 -17.28 -10.40 -11.65
C HIS A 53 -16.43 -9.41 -12.47
N ASN A 54 -16.38 -9.66 -13.79
CA ASN A 54 -15.51 -9.10 -14.85
C ASN A 54 -15.24 -7.57 -14.92
N THR A 55 -15.63 -6.76 -13.94
CA THR A 55 -15.61 -5.29 -14.02
C THR A 55 -14.74 -4.57 -12.98
N ILE A 56 -14.06 -5.28 -12.06
CA ILE A 56 -13.11 -4.59 -11.17
C ILE A 56 -11.76 -4.47 -11.87
N LYS A 57 -11.48 -3.24 -12.35
CA LYS A 57 -10.15 -2.81 -12.76
C LYS A 57 -9.19 -2.93 -11.58
N TYR A 58 -8.03 -3.50 -11.86
CA TYR A 58 -6.92 -3.82 -10.96
C TYR A 58 -6.24 -2.59 -10.35
N GLU A 59 -6.98 -1.64 -9.78
CA GLU A 59 -6.37 -0.47 -9.13
C GLU A 59 -5.42 -0.84 -7.97
N TYR A 60 -5.51 -2.08 -7.45
CA TYR A 60 -4.76 -2.55 -6.27
C TYR A 60 -3.87 -3.77 -6.51
N SER A 61 -3.79 -4.29 -7.72
CA SER A 61 -3.05 -5.53 -8.00
C SER A 61 -1.86 -5.25 -8.90
N THR A 62 -0.68 -5.52 -8.36
CA THR A 62 0.57 -5.39 -9.11
C THR A 62 0.95 -6.69 -9.82
N ARG A 63 0.35 -7.81 -9.42
CA ARG A 63 0.75 -9.15 -9.87
C ARG A 63 -0.28 -9.87 -10.74
N PHE A 64 -1.53 -9.41 -10.77
CA PHE A 64 -2.53 -9.88 -11.73
C PHE A 64 -2.69 -8.87 -12.87
N CYS A 65 -2.63 -9.36 -14.11
CA CYS A 65 -2.84 -8.61 -15.33
C CYS A 65 -4.07 -9.14 -16.06
N TYR A 66 -4.92 -8.24 -16.56
CA TYR A 66 -6.00 -8.59 -17.48
C TYR A 66 -5.47 -8.58 -18.90
N ASP A 67 -5.58 -9.71 -19.57
CA ASP A 67 -5.32 -9.80 -21.01
C ASP A 67 -6.60 -9.41 -21.74
N ASP A 68 -6.64 -8.19 -22.29
CA ASP A 68 -7.78 -7.68 -23.04
C ASP A 68 -8.07 -8.48 -24.32
N ILE A 69 -7.04 -9.15 -24.88
CA ILE A 69 -7.15 -9.92 -26.12
C ILE A 69 -7.84 -11.25 -25.84
N ASP A 70 -7.32 -12.00 -24.88
CA ASP A 70 -7.84 -13.32 -24.54
C ASP A 70 -9.00 -13.27 -23.55
N LYS A 71 -9.26 -12.10 -22.94
CA LYS A 71 -10.19 -11.91 -21.81
C LYS A 71 -9.88 -12.83 -20.63
N ILE A 72 -8.61 -13.15 -20.44
CA ILE A 72 -8.11 -14.04 -19.39
C ILE A 72 -7.29 -13.23 -18.41
N VAL A 73 -7.29 -13.67 -17.16
CA VAL A 73 -6.47 -13.06 -16.12
C VAL A 73 -5.24 -13.89 -15.91
N ARG A 74 -4.10 -13.23 -16.09
CA ARG A 74 -2.78 -13.82 -15.98
C ARG A 74 -2.12 -13.30 -14.71
N MET A 75 -1.33 -14.16 -14.09
CA MET A 75 -0.50 -13.80 -12.95
C MET A 75 0.93 -13.60 -13.44
N GLU A 76 1.66 -12.61 -12.91
CA GLU A 76 3.11 -12.44 -13.13
C GLU A 76 3.78 -13.79 -12.88
N LYS A 77 4.57 -14.31 -13.83
CA LYS A 77 5.28 -15.59 -13.72
C LYS A 77 6.67 -15.40 -13.10
N LYS A 78 7.01 -16.22 -12.10
CA LYS A 78 8.32 -16.30 -11.46
C LYS A 78 8.83 -17.72 -11.51
N ASP A 79 10.15 -17.88 -11.51
CA ASP A 79 10.79 -19.20 -11.50
C ASP A 79 10.45 -19.98 -10.22
N GLU A 80 10.33 -19.27 -9.10
CA GLU A 80 10.00 -19.84 -7.79
C GLU A 80 9.06 -18.92 -7.01
N TYR A 81 7.99 -19.49 -6.46
CA TYR A 81 7.11 -18.79 -5.52
C TYR A 81 7.44 -19.20 -4.11
N THR A 82 7.40 -18.23 -3.21
CA THR A 82 7.49 -18.48 -1.78
C THR A 82 6.11 -18.40 -1.13
N GLU A 83 5.93 -18.97 0.06
CA GLU A 83 4.69 -18.78 0.84
C GLU A 83 4.35 -17.29 1.02
N TYR A 84 5.36 -16.42 1.15
CA TYR A 84 5.16 -14.98 1.19
C TYR A 84 4.56 -14.44 -0.11
N ASP A 85 5.04 -14.90 -1.27
CA ASP A 85 4.51 -14.48 -2.55
C ASP A 85 3.06 -14.92 -2.74
N LEU A 86 2.71 -16.13 -2.28
CA LEU A 86 1.35 -16.63 -2.26
C LEU A 86 0.42 -15.80 -1.36
N PHE A 87 0.89 -15.46 -0.16
CA PHE A 87 0.14 -14.58 0.73
C PHE A 87 -0.12 -13.23 0.09
N VAL A 88 0.89 -12.61 -0.52
CA VAL A 88 0.72 -11.30 -1.19
C VAL A 88 -0.33 -11.39 -2.31
N LEU A 89 -0.32 -12.47 -3.09
CA LEU A 89 -1.33 -12.71 -4.12
C LEU A 89 -2.74 -12.88 -3.54
N GLY A 90 -2.88 -13.70 -2.49
CA GLY A 90 -4.14 -13.86 -1.78
C GLY A 90 -4.63 -12.56 -1.13
N HIS A 91 -3.72 -11.70 -0.67
CA HIS A 91 -4.01 -10.40 -0.06
C HIS A 91 -4.48 -9.37 -1.10
N GLU A 92 -3.85 -9.31 -2.28
CA GLU A 92 -4.33 -8.50 -3.42
C GLU A 92 -5.73 -8.95 -3.88
N LEU A 93 -5.98 -10.27 -3.93
CA LEU A 93 -7.32 -10.81 -4.17
C LEU A 93 -8.28 -10.46 -3.03
N GLY A 94 -7.84 -10.52 -1.78
CA GLY A 94 -8.61 -10.13 -0.61
C GLY A 94 -9.09 -8.68 -0.68
N HIS A 95 -8.25 -7.75 -1.14
CA HIS A 95 -8.67 -6.38 -1.43
C HIS A 95 -9.73 -6.32 -2.52
N SER A 96 -9.57 -7.12 -3.58
CA SER A 96 -10.53 -7.16 -4.69
C SER A 96 -11.91 -7.67 -4.22
N ILE A 97 -11.95 -8.75 -3.45
CA ILE A 97 -13.18 -9.31 -2.87
C ILE A 97 -13.82 -8.34 -1.89
N ASP A 98 -13.05 -7.76 -0.98
CA ASP A 98 -13.57 -6.82 0.00
C ASP A 98 -14.05 -5.52 -0.67
N SER A 99 -13.44 -5.10 -1.79
CA SER A 99 -13.89 -3.95 -2.57
C SER A 99 -15.25 -4.17 -3.24
N CYS A 100 -15.58 -5.40 -3.64
CA CYS A 100 -16.92 -5.77 -4.10
C CYS A 100 -17.95 -5.57 -2.99
N ARG A 101 -17.65 -6.10 -1.80
CA ARG A 101 -18.59 -6.15 -0.66
C ARG A 101 -18.73 -4.80 0.05
N ASN A 102 -17.62 -4.10 0.24
CA ASN A 102 -17.50 -2.83 0.94
C ASN A 102 -17.19 -1.67 -0.01
N ARG A 103 -17.92 -1.62 -1.14
CA ARG A 103 -17.70 -0.64 -2.22
C ARG A 103 -17.63 0.81 -1.75
N LEU A 104 -18.49 1.20 -0.81
CA LEU A 104 -18.50 2.56 -0.26
C LEU A 104 -17.20 2.87 0.50
N PHE A 105 -16.71 1.94 1.32
CA PHE A 105 -15.48 2.11 2.10
C PHE A 105 -14.25 2.22 1.20
N TYR A 106 -14.16 1.39 0.14
CA TYR A 106 -13.08 1.47 -0.84
C TYR A 106 -13.13 2.77 -1.65
N ARG A 107 -14.32 3.27 -2.00
CA ARG A 107 -14.46 4.60 -2.63
C ARG A 107 -13.99 5.72 -1.72
N ILE A 108 -14.31 5.66 -0.42
CA ILE A 108 -13.79 6.62 0.57
C ILE A 108 -12.26 6.53 0.64
N CYS A 109 -11.70 5.32 0.73
CA CYS A 109 -10.24 5.14 0.74
C CYS A 109 -9.58 5.69 -0.53
N LEU A 110 -10.17 5.46 -1.71
CA LEU A 110 -9.69 6.00 -2.98
C LEU A 110 -9.76 7.54 -3.00
N LEU A 111 -10.86 8.12 -2.53
CA LEU A 111 -11.01 9.57 -2.39
C LEU A 111 -9.91 10.16 -1.50
N PHE A 112 -9.68 9.59 -0.32
CA PHE A 112 -8.61 10.03 0.58
C PHE A 112 -7.22 9.81 -0.02
N ASN A 113 -7.00 8.76 -0.81
CA ASN A 113 -5.73 8.53 -1.50
C ASN A 113 -5.50 9.62 -2.56
N ILE A 114 -6.51 9.95 -3.37
CA ILE A 114 -6.44 11.05 -4.35
C ILE A 114 -6.19 12.39 -3.64
N LEU A 115 -6.95 12.68 -2.58
CA LEU A 115 -6.77 13.89 -1.77
C LEU A 115 -5.36 13.97 -1.18
N THR A 116 -4.80 12.85 -0.71
CA THR A 116 -3.44 12.79 -0.17
C THR A 116 -2.44 13.31 -1.20
N TRP A 117 -2.51 12.81 -2.44
CA TRP A 117 -1.59 13.22 -3.49
C TRP A 117 -1.81 14.66 -3.97
N ILE A 118 -3.07 15.07 -4.14
CA ILE A 118 -3.40 16.45 -4.55
C ILE A 118 -2.87 17.45 -3.52
N VAL A 119 -3.17 17.22 -2.24
CA VAL A 119 -2.77 18.12 -1.16
C VAL A 119 -1.26 18.09 -0.94
N TYR A 120 -0.63 16.92 -1.06
CA TYR A 120 0.83 16.79 -0.99
C TYR A 120 1.52 17.63 -2.06
N ILE A 121 1.12 17.46 -3.34
CA ILE A 121 1.69 18.20 -4.47
C ILE A 121 1.47 19.70 -4.29
N ALA A 122 0.25 20.11 -3.92
CA ALA A 122 -0.05 21.51 -3.66
C ALA A 122 0.85 22.08 -2.53
N SER A 123 0.98 21.37 -1.42
CA SER A 123 1.81 21.78 -0.28
C SER A 123 3.28 21.95 -0.70
N MET A 124 3.82 21.00 -1.47
CA MET A 124 5.18 21.09 -2.02
C MET A 124 5.35 22.29 -2.95
N MET A 125 4.40 22.52 -3.87
CA MET A 125 4.45 23.66 -4.79
C MET A 125 4.41 25.01 -4.06
N PHE A 126 3.50 25.17 -3.10
CA PHE A 126 3.42 26.39 -2.29
C PHE A 126 4.66 26.58 -1.42
N SER A 127 5.23 25.51 -0.88
CA SER A 127 6.46 25.58 -0.08
C SER A 127 7.65 26.03 -0.92
N VAL A 128 7.81 25.48 -2.14
CA VAL A 128 8.82 25.94 -3.10
C VAL A 128 8.60 27.42 -3.44
N TYR A 129 7.37 27.81 -3.76
CA TYR A 129 7.04 29.21 -4.05
C TYR A 129 7.38 30.13 -2.87
N TYR A 130 7.05 29.74 -1.64
CA TYR A 130 7.33 30.50 -0.44
C TYR A 130 8.84 30.74 -0.25
N ILE A 131 9.64 29.70 -0.42
CA ILE A 131 11.11 29.75 -0.34
C ILE A 131 11.68 30.74 -1.36
N PHE A 132 11.21 30.71 -2.61
CA PHE A 132 11.76 31.53 -3.68
C PHE A 132 11.18 32.95 -3.74
N ASN A 133 9.97 33.20 -3.22
CA ASN A 133 9.27 34.48 -3.36
C ASN A 133 9.10 35.28 -2.06
N LYS A 134 9.99 35.06 -1.08
CA LYS A 134 10.16 35.88 0.14
C LYS A 134 8.89 36.05 1.00
N GLY A 135 8.12 34.97 1.18
CA GLY A 135 7.33 34.79 2.39
C GLY A 135 5.97 35.51 2.54
N LYS A 136 5.33 35.98 1.45
CA LYS A 136 4.05 36.71 1.55
C LYS A 136 2.78 35.84 1.75
N ILE A 137 2.88 34.51 1.70
CA ILE A 137 1.72 33.59 1.76
C ILE A 137 1.82 32.69 2.99
N VAL A 138 1.49 33.20 4.18
CA VAL A 138 1.60 32.44 5.43
C VAL A 138 0.30 31.70 5.76
N ILE A 139 -0.85 32.38 5.72
CA ILE A 139 -2.14 31.83 6.21
C ILE A 139 -2.67 30.70 5.30
N GLU A 140 -2.57 30.86 3.97
CA GLU A 140 -3.07 29.85 3.01
C GLU A 140 -2.24 28.56 3.07
N LEU A 141 -0.95 28.68 3.38
CA LEU A 141 -0.04 27.55 3.54
C LEU A 141 -0.33 26.77 4.83
N ASP A 142 -0.57 27.46 5.95
CA ASP A 142 -0.94 26.84 7.23
C ASP A 142 -2.21 25.97 7.09
N ILE A 143 -3.27 26.52 6.47
CA ILE A 143 -4.53 25.81 6.26
C ILE A 143 -4.30 24.54 5.42
N LEU A 144 -3.48 24.65 4.37
CA LEU A 144 -3.17 23.54 3.47
C LEU A 144 -2.41 22.42 4.19
N TYR A 145 -1.45 22.76 5.05
CA TYR A 145 -0.71 21.77 5.85
C TYR A 145 -1.57 21.07 6.89
N TRP A 146 -2.43 21.80 7.61
CA TRP A 146 -3.37 21.20 8.55
C TRP A 146 -4.36 20.27 7.83
N PHE A 147 -4.86 20.70 6.68
CA PHE A 147 -5.71 19.85 5.84
C PHE A 147 -4.97 18.58 5.38
N PHE A 148 -3.70 18.71 4.99
CA PHE A 148 -2.87 17.57 4.60
C PHE A 148 -2.69 16.57 5.74
N ILE A 149 -2.33 17.07 6.93
CA ILE A 149 -2.20 16.28 8.16
C ILE A 149 -3.49 15.51 8.45
N MET A 150 -4.66 16.16 8.39
CA MET A 150 -5.94 15.48 8.61
C MET A 150 -6.20 14.37 7.58
N VAL A 151 -5.90 14.61 6.30
CA VAL A 151 -6.07 13.62 5.22
C VAL A 151 -5.16 12.40 5.45
N ILE A 152 -3.89 12.61 5.83
CA ILE A 152 -2.96 11.51 6.09
C ILE A 152 -3.35 10.73 7.35
N VAL A 153 -3.76 11.42 8.43
CA VAL A 153 -4.23 10.75 9.67
C VAL A 153 -5.47 9.91 9.40
N ALA A 154 -6.44 10.46 8.66
CA ALA A 154 -7.62 9.70 8.25
C ALA A 154 -7.20 8.46 7.43
N ARG A 155 -6.23 8.62 6.51
CA ARG A 155 -5.72 7.50 5.73
C ARG A 155 -5.05 6.44 6.61
N LEU A 156 -4.19 6.84 7.55
CA LEU A 156 -3.56 5.94 8.52
C LEU A 156 -4.56 5.11 9.31
N ILE A 157 -5.61 5.75 9.83
CA ILE A 157 -6.67 5.09 10.59
C ILE A 157 -7.42 4.08 9.72
N MET A 158 -7.66 4.41 8.45
CA MET A 158 -8.37 3.52 7.52
C MET A 158 -7.49 2.37 6.99
N THR A 159 -6.17 2.54 6.89
CA THR A 159 -5.26 1.54 6.34
C THR A 159 -5.25 0.26 7.18
N TRP A 160 -5.07 0.37 8.51
CA TRP A 160 -5.01 -0.83 9.37
C TRP A 160 -6.21 -1.79 9.23
N PRO A 161 -7.48 -1.34 9.36
CA PRO A 161 -8.62 -2.23 9.20
C PRO A 161 -8.79 -2.74 7.76
N LEU A 162 -8.41 -1.95 6.75
CA LEU A 162 -8.45 -2.36 5.35
C LEU A 162 -7.47 -3.51 5.08
N GLU A 163 -6.21 -3.35 5.50
CA GLU A 163 -5.17 -4.37 5.35
C GLU A 163 -5.52 -5.62 6.15
N LYS A 164 -6.00 -5.48 7.40
CA LYS A 164 -6.38 -6.63 8.22
C LYS A 164 -7.52 -7.45 7.61
N LYS A 165 -8.52 -6.77 7.00
CA LYS A 165 -9.62 -7.46 6.30
C LYS A 165 -9.13 -8.21 5.07
N ALA A 166 -8.34 -7.54 4.21
CA ALA A 166 -7.78 -8.17 3.01
C ALA A 166 -6.89 -9.37 3.36
N SER A 167 -6.11 -9.25 4.43
CA SER A 167 -5.32 -10.33 4.99
C SER A 167 -6.16 -11.51 5.45
N ASN A 168 -7.31 -11.29 6.10
CA ASN A 168 -8.21 -12.37 6.50
C ASN A 168 -8.79 -13.09 5.29
N TYR A 169 -9.25 -12.34 4.28
CA TYR A 169 -9.71 -12.94 3.02
C TYR A 169 -8.60 -13.75 2.33
N SER A 170 -7.35 -13.30 2.42
CA SER A 170 -6.22 -14.09 1.92
C SER A 170 -6.12 -15.44 2.61
N LEU A 171 -6.39 -15.54 3.92
CA LEU A 171 -6.35 -16.82 4.64
C LEU A 171 -7.45 -17.75 4.13
N ASP A 172 -8.66 -17.21 3.99
CA ASP A 172 -9.81 -17.97 3.50
C ASP A 172 -9.52 -18.53 2.10
N ILE A 173 -8.96 -17.70 1.20
CA ILE A 173 -8.56 -18.10 -0.15
C ILE A 173 -7.47 -19.19 -0.10
N LEU A 174 -6.47 -19.03 0.76
CA LEU A 174 -5.37 -20.00 0.89
C LEU A 174 -5.85 -21.34 1.43
N ASP A 175 -6.76 -21.31 2.42
CA ASP A 175 -7.41 -22.51 2.96
C ASP A 175 -8.29 -23.20 1.89
N GLU A 176 -9.03 -22.43 1.09
CA GLU A 176 -9.85 -22.94 -0.02
C GLU A 176 -9.01 -23.65 -1.10
N ILE A 177 -7.81 -23.15 -1.43
CA ILE A 177 -6.92 -23.80 -2.42
C ILE A 177 -6.06 -24.92 -1.82
N GLY A 178 -6.18 -25.17 -0.51
CA GLY A 178 -5.51 -26.24 0.22
C GLY A 178 -4.09 -25.91 0.70
N TYR A 179 -3.73 -24.64 0.82
CA TYR A 179 -2.42 -24.17 1.25
C TYR A 179 -2.48 -23.55 2.65
N LYS A 180 -1.71 -24.13 3.59
CA LYS A 180 -1.54 -23.57 4.94
C LYS A 180 -0.17 -22.93 5.08
N ILE A 181 -0.14 -21.62 5.30
CA ILE A 181 1.11 -20.88 5.53
C ILE A 181 1.47 -20.96 7.01
N LYS A 182 2.72 -21.35 7.31
CA LYS A 182 3.27 -21.27 8.67
C LYS A 182 3.46 -19.81 9.08
N ASP A 183 3.24 -19.50 10.37
CA ASP A 183 3.40 -18.15 10.92
C ASP A 183 2.53 -17.06 10.26
N ILE A 184 1.33 -17.43 9.79
CA ILE A 184 0.45 -16.54 9.02
C ILE A 184 0.14 -15.20 9.72
N LYS A 185 0.04 -15.20 11.06
CA LYS A 185 -0.14 -13.98 11.86
C LYS A 185 1.02 -12.98 11.68
N VAL A 186 2.25 -13.47 11.51
CA VAL A 186 3.42 -12.62 11.29
C VAL A 186 3.34 -11.95 9.91
N ILE A 187 2.89 -12.67 8.88
CA ILE A 187 2.78 -12.11 7.53
C ILE A 187 1.67 -11.07 7.44
N ILE A 188 0.51 -11.36 8.04
CA ILE A 188 -0.62 -10.40 8.13
C ILE A 188 -0.17 -9.11 8.79
N ASN A 189 0.52 -9.22 9.93
CA ASN A 189 1.06 -8.06 10.62
C ASN A 189 2.10 -7.34 9.78
N LEU A 190 3.00 -8.04 9.09
CA LEU A 190 4.02 -7.43 8.22
C LEU A 190 3.40 -6.65 7.05
N ALA A 191 2.36 -7.19 6.39
CA ALA A 191 1.68 -6.51 5.29
C ALA A 191 0.96 -5.24 5.76
N ALA A 192 0.19 -5.34 6.85
CA ALA A 192 -0.49 -4.19 7.45
C ALA A 192 0.51 -3.14 7.97
N ILE A 193 1.58 -3.57 8.65
CA ILE A 193 2.64 -2.69 9.15
C ILE A 193 3.33 -2.00 7.98
N SER A 194 3.62 -2.68 6.87
CA SER A 194 4.27 -2.09 5.70
C SER A 194 3.47 -0.90 5.16
N GLN A 195 2.15 -1.05 5.00
CA GLN A 195 1.28 0.01 4.50
C GLN A 195 1.07 1.14 5.53
N CYS A 196 0.90 0.80 6.80
CA CYS A 196 0.83 1.80 7.88
C CYS A 196 2.14 2.60 8.01
N MET A 197 3.29 1.95 7.90
CA MET A 197 4.61 2.60 7.93
C MET A 197 4.75 3.58 6.76
N PHE A 198 4.33 3.21 5.55
CA PHE A 198 4.36 4.11 4.40
C PHE A 198 3.64 5.44 4.68
N TYR A 199 2.39 5.37 5.13
CA TYR A 199 1.61 6.58 5.42
C TYR A 199 2.10 7.33 6.66
N ALA A 200 2.67 6.63 7.65
CA ALA A 200 3.25 7.26 8.84
C ALA A 200 4.52 8.05 8.48
N ILE A 201 5.31 7.53 7.55
CA ILE A 201 6.46 8.24 7.01
C ILE A 201 6.01 9.46 6.20
N LEU A 202 4.99 9.32 5.34
CA LEU A 202 4.42 10.45 4.60
C LEU A 202 3.89 11.54 5.54
N PHE A 203 3.29 11.15 6.67
CA PHE A 203 2.87 12.04 7.74
C PHE A 203 4.05 12.80 8.36
N LEU A 204 5.11 12.09 8.75
CA LEU A 204 6.30 12.71 9.34
C LEU A 204 6.98 13.66 8.35
N LEU A 205 7.03 13.29 7.06
CA LEU A 205 7.53 14.16 6.00
C LEU A 205 6.70 15.45 5.94
N SER A 206 5.37 15.34 5.97
CA SER A 206 4.48 16.50 5.92
C SER A 206 4.70 17.49 7.07
N ILE A 207 4.84 16.98 8.30
CA ILE A 207 5.12 17.81 9.48
C ILE A 207 6.49 18.46 9.36
N SER A 208 7.48 17.71 8.85
CA SER A 208 8.84 18.21 8.78
C SER A 208 8.97 19.34 7.75
N VAL A 209 8.32 19.24 6.59
CA VAL A 209 8.26 20.34 5.62
C VAL A 209 7.47 21.52 6.19
N TYR A 210 6.36 21.27 6.89
CA TYR A 210 5.60 22.33 7.56
C TYR A 210 6.45 23.14 8.53
N LEU A 211 7.12 22.47 9.47
CA LEU A 211 7.98 23.11 10.46
C LEU A 211 9.09 23.94 9.81
N VAL A 212 9.64 23.44 8.71
CA VAL A 212 10.67 24.14 7.93
C VAL A 212 10.16 25.41 7.25
N VAL A 213 8.89 25.46 6.85
CA VAL A 213 8.33 26.67 6.23
C VAL A 213 7.80 27.66 7.28
N ALA A 214 7.37 27.16 8.45
CA ALA A 214 6.85 27.98 9.53
C ALA A 214 7.94 28.75 10.32
N PHE A 215 9.20 28.27 10.30
CA PHE A 215 10.34 28.82 11.06
C PHE A 215 11.50 29.24 10.15
#